data_AF-A0A2V7J403-F1
#
_entry.id   AF-A0A2V7J403-F1
#
_cell.length_a   1.000
_cell.length_b   1.000
_cell.length_c   1.000
_cell.angle_alpha   90.00
_cell.angle_beta   90.00
_cell.angle_gamma   90.00
#
_symmetry.space_group_name_H-M   'P 1'
#
loop_
_entity.id
_entity.type
_entity.pdbx_description
1 polymer ?
#
loop_
_entity_poly.entity_id
_entity_poly.type
_entity_poly.pdbx_seq_one_letter_code
_entity_poly.pdbx_strand_id
1 'polypeptide(L)'
;MISSASSSSRARDRSAAGASPITRRSARGRPTVPSRSCRTVSCSSCSASRSRRGPRPRPITPHIDLHCHSTASDGECEPAEVARRARAADLAAIALTDHDTTDGVAAAQHQAAKLGVRVIPGCEFSVRAPWGELHVLALFLPYDHERLQTFLRETRAARRRRGEQIIAKLQGLGVAIELEDVEAQLLRSEGGGAGGAGGGGG
;
A
#
# COMPACT_ATOMS: atom_id res chain seq x y z
N MET A 1 -44.28 6.32 35.79
CA MET A 1 -44.87 5.02 36.17
C MET A 1 -44.30 3.98 35.22
N ILE A 2 -43.26 3.24 35.66
CA ILE A 2 -43.21 1.75 35.85
C ILE A 2 -43.54 0.95 34.56
N SER A 3 -42.74 0.01 34.05
CA SER A 3 -41.81 -0.91 34.72
C SER A 3 -40.76 -1.52 33.77
N SER A 4 -39.64 -1.84 34.40
CA SER A 4 -38.60 -2.82 34.10
C SER A 4 -39.08 -4.25 33.75
N ALA A 5 -38.29 -5.03 32.99
CA ALA A 5 -37.42 -6.09 33.53
C ALA A 5 -36.92 -7.09 32.47
N SER A 6 -35.59 -7.19 32.39
CA SER A 6 -34.73 -8.39 32.37
C SER A 6 -35.29 -9.76 31.96
N SER A 7 -34.53 -10.46 31.11
CA SER A 7 -34.25 -11.88 31.31
C SER A 7 -32.87 -12.27 30.76
N SER A 8 -32.13 -13.01 31.59
CA SER A 8 -30.79 -13.52 31.33
C SER A 8 -30.84 -14.91 30.70
N SER A 9 -29.80 -15.31 29.97
CA SER A 9 -29.36 -16.70 30.02
C SER A 9 -27.83 -16.80 29.95
N ARG A 10 -27.28 -17.51 30.93
CA ARG A 10 -25.89 -17.95 31.01
C ARG A 10 -25.65 -19.07 29.99
N ALA A 11 -24.42 -19.22 29.50
CA ALA A 11 -23.63 -20.43 29.76
C ALA A 11 -22.25 -20.42 29.06
N ARG A 12 -21.28 -20.98 29.80
CA ARG A 12 -20.07 -21.72 29.38
C ARG A 12 -18.81 -20.93 29.03
N ASP A 13 -17.98 -20.78 30.06
CA ASP A 13 -16.78 -21.61 30.25
C ASP A 13 -15.84 -21.74 29.04
N ARG A 14 -14.72 -21.01 29.09
CA ARG A 14 -13.52 -21.33 28.33
C ARG A 14 -12.31 -21.37 29.26
N SER A 15 -12.10 -22.59 29.73
CA SER A 15 -10.82 -23.19 30.08
C SER A 15 -9.65 -22.75 29.18
N ALA A 16 -8.48 -22.76 29.81
CA ALA A 16 -7.17 -22.30 29.39
C ALA A 16 -6.67 -22.82 28.02
N ALA A 17 -5.99 -21.93 27.30
CA ALA A 17 -4.93 -22.30 26.36
C ALA A 17 -3.77 -21.30 26.52
N GLY A 18 -2.59 -21.85 26.78
CA GLY A 18 -1.45 -21.20 27.43
C GLY A 18 -0.81 -20.03 26.70
N ALA A 19 -0.59 -18.95 27.45
CA ALA A 19 0.47 -18.01 27.16
C ALA A 19 1.82 -18.71 27.36
N SER A 20 2.54 -18.98 26.27
CA SER A 20 3.94 -19.40 26.35
C SER A 20 4.77 -18.26 26.93
N PRO A 21 5.56 -18.48 28.01
CA PRO A 21 6.40 -17.44 28.55
C PRO A 21 7.48 -17.09 27.52
N ILE A 22 7.59 -15.81 27.19
CA ILE A 22 8.74 -15.24 26.48
C ILE A 22 9.95 -15.47 27.38
N THR A 23 10.68 -16.55 27.11
CA THR A 23 11.98 -16.78 27.73
C THR A 23 12.92 -15.69 27.22
N ARG A 24 13.40 -14.83 28.12
CA ARG A 24 14.53 -13.94 27.84
C ARG A 24 15.68 -14.82 27.37
N ARG A 25 15.96 -14.81 26.08
CA ARG A 25 17.11 -15.48 25.50
C ARG A 25 18.35 -14.82 26.11
N SER A 26 18.99 -15.53 27.05
CA SER A 26 20.28 -15.19 27.62
C SER A 26 21.22 -14.73 26.50
N ALA A 27 21.85 -13.57 26.71
CA ALA A 27 22.86 -13.01 25.85
C ALA A 27 24.04 -14.00 25.79
N ARG A 28 24.01 -14.90 24.80
CA ARG A 28 25.17 -15.74 24.49
C ARG A 28 26.28 -14.80 24.05
N GLY A 29 27.40 -14.88 24.78
CA GLY A 29 28.54 -13.99 24.67
C GLY A 29 29.01 -13.80 23.22
N ARG A 30 29.53 -12.60 22.96
CA ARG A 30 30.25 -12.29 21.71
C ARG A 30 31.36 -13.33 21.54
N PRO A 31 31.52 -13.97 20.37
CA PRO A 31 32.70 -14.77 20.11
C PRO A 31 33.92 -13.84 20.20
N THR A 32 34.85 -14.17 21.09
CA THR A 32 36.14 -13.49 21.19
C THR A 32 36.92 -13.77 19.92
N VAL A 33 37.18 -12.72 19.14
CA VAL A 33 38.10 -12.81 18.00
C VAL A 33 39.50 -13.03 18.58
N PRO A 34 40.22 -14.11 18.25
CA PRO A 34 41.58 -14.26 18.72
C PRO A 34 42.42 -13.12 18.13
N SER A 35 42.97 -12.27 18.99
CA SER A 35 43.98 -11.31 18.60
C SER A 35 45.20 -12.10 18.14
N ARG A 36 45.42 -12.13 16.83
CA ARG A 36 46.67 -12.62 16.25
C ARG A 36 47.79 -11.71 16.77
N SER A 37 48.46 -12.15 17.83
CA SER A 37 49.73 -11.57 18.25
C SER A 37 50.74 -11.86 17.13
N CYS A 38 51.05 -10.81 16.38
CA CYS A 38 52.18 -10.81 15.47
C CYS A 38 53.45 -10.87 16.34
N ARG A 39 53.94 -12.08 16.62
CA ARG A 39 55.28 -12.24 17.18
C ARG A 39 56.28 -11.99 16.06
N THR A 40 57.11 -10.99 16.33
CA THR A 40 58.21 -10.47 15.53
C THR A 40 59.17 -11.57 15.10
N VAL A 41 59.29 -11.75 13.80
CA VAL A 41 60.54 -12.17 13.15
C VAL A 41 60.73 -11.21 11.98
N SER A 42 61.86 -10.51 11.94
CA SER A 42 62.16 -9.51 10.91
C SER A 42 62.19 -10.17 9.54
N CYS A 43 61.27 -9.78 8.66
CA CYS A 43 61.34 -10.12 7.25
C CYS A 43 61.44 -8.82 6.45
N SER A 44 62.62 -8.59 5.86
CA SER A 44 63.00 -7.40 5.10
C SER A 44 62.32 -7.27 3.73
N SER A 45 61.18 -7.93 3.53
CA SER A 45 60.40 -7.89 2.28
C SER A 45 58.91 -7.83 2.56
N CYS A 46 58.52 -7.01 3.55
CA CYS A 46 57.13 -6.75 3.86
C CYS A 46 56.49 -5.83 2.80
N SER A 47 56.38 -6.32 1.56
CA SER A 47 55.48 -5.82 0.52
C SER A 47 54.10 -6.47 0.65
N ALA A 48 53.63 -6.69 1.88
CA ALA A 48 52.23 -6.99 2.11
C ALA A 48 51.47 -5.69 1.82
N SER A 49 51.23 -5.44 0.54
CA SER A 49 50.32 -4.42 0.05
C SER A 49 49.04 -4.59 0.85
N ARG A 50 48.81 -3.68 1.80
CA ARG A 50 47.50 -3.52 2.42
C ARG A 50 46.60 -3.17 1.24
N SER A 51 45.97 -4.18 0.63
CA SER A 51 44.95 -3.94 -0.37
C SER A 51 43.91 -3.12 0.37
N ARG A 52 43.93 -1.81 0.15
CA ARG A 52 42.84 -0.94 0.55
C ARG A 52 41.66 -1.57 -0.16
N ARG A 53 40.87 -2.38 0.55
CA ARG A 53 39.64 -2.95 -0.02
C ARG A 53 38.89 -1.71 -0.48
N GLY A 54 38.77 -1.56 -1.80
CA GLY A 54 38.01 -0.47 -2.39
C GLY A 54 36.62 -0.44 -1.76
N PRO A 55 35.91 0.69 -1.85
CA PRO A 55 34.53 0.75 -1.38
C PRO A 55 33.77 -0.47 -1.89
N ARG A 56 33.20 -1.27 -0.97
CA ARG A 56 32.39 -2.42 -1.37
C ARG A 56 31.27 -1.88 -2.28
N PRO A 57 30.99 -2.50 -3.43
CA PRO A 57 29.83 -2.11 -4.22
C PRO A 57 28.62 -2.14 -3.30
N ARG A 58 27.86 -1.03 -3.27
CA ARG A 58 26.62 -0.99 -2.49
C ARG A 58 25.72 -2.09 -3.07
N PRO A 59 25.15 -2.98 -2.24
CA PRO A 59 24.19 -3.94 -2.74
C PRO A 59 23.09 -3.16 -3.45
N ILE A 60 22.75 -3.58 -4.67
CA ILE A 60 21.68 -2.98 -5.45
C ILE A 60 20.41 -3.20 -4.64
N THR A 61 19.89 -2.16 -4.00
CA THR A 61 18.61 -2.23 -3.30
C THR A 61 17.52 -2.13 -4.36
N PRO A 62 16.70 -3.17 -4.56
CA PRO A 62 15.64 -3.11 -5.54
C PRO A 62 14.66 -1.98 -5.19
N HIS A 63 14.19 -1.25 -6.21
CA HIS A 63 13.25 -0.15 -6.03
C HIS A 63 11.84 -0.69 -5.81
N ILE A 64 11.06 0.05 -5.03
CA ILE A 64 9.66 -0.26 -4.73
C ILE A 64 8.84 1.03 -4.78
N ASP A 65 7.57 0.89 -5.11
CA ASP A 65 6.56 1.95 -5.00
C ASP A 65 5.46 1.47 -4.06
N LEU A 66 5.10 2.24 -3.04
CA LEU A 66 4.12 1.81 -2.04
C LEU A 66 2.82 2.63 -2.09
N HIS A 67 2.64 3.42 -3.16
CA HIS A 67 1.46 4.26 -3.32
C HIS A 67 1.15 4.44 -4.81
N CYS A 68 0.32 3.55 -5.36
CA CYS A 68 -0.18 3.71 -6.72
C CYS A 68 -1.67 3.39 -6.82
N HIS A 69 -2.29 3.99 -7.83
CA HIS A 69 -3.71 3.91 -8.12
C HIS A 69 -3.94 3.28 -9.48
N SER A 70 -5.13 2.70 -9.64
CA SER A 70 -5.65 2.11 -10.86
C SER A 70 -7.03 2.68 -11.18
N THR A 71 -7.61 2.24 -12.29
CA THR A 71 -8.99 2.55 -12.68
C THR A 71 -10.04 2.02 -11.70
N ALA A 72 -9.65 1.22 -10.69
CA ALA A 72 -10.55 0.87 -9.59
C ALA A 72 -10.90 2.08 -8.70
N SER A 73 -10.09 3.14 -8.68
CA SER A 73 -10.44 4.45 -8.11
C SER A 73 -10.35 5.58 -9.14
N ASP A 74 -9.17 6.15 -9.31
CA ASP A 74 -8.88 7.40 -10.01
C ASP A 74 -7.51 7.37 -10.72
N GLY A 75 -6.88 6.20 -10.77
CA GLY A 75 -5.69 5.98 -11.58
C GLY A 75 -6.03 5.78 -13.05
N GLU A 76 -5.07 6.08 -13.92
CA GLU A 76 -5.24 6.02 -15.38
C GLU A 76 -5.11 4.60 -15.96
N CYS A 77 -4.64 3.64 -15.17
CA CYS A 77 -4.26 2.32 -15.65
C CYS A 77 -5.14 1.24 -15.03
N GLU A 78 -5.57 0.30 -15.85
CA GLU A 78 -6.17 -0.95 -15.35
C GLU A 78 -5.24 -1.64 -14.34
N PRO A 79 -5.76 -2.29 -13.28
CA PRO A 79 -4.91 -2.88 -12.24
C PRO A 79 -3.85 -3.85 -12.77
N ALA A 80 -4.18 -4.61 -13.82
CA ALA A 80 -3.21 -5.48 -14.50
C ALA A 80 -2.12 -4.68 -15.23
N GLU A 81 -2.46 -3.54 -15.82
CA GLU A 81 -1.52 -2.65 -16.50
C GLU A 81 -0.57 -1.96 -15.51
N VAL A 82 -1.04 -1.60 -14.32
CA VAL A 82 -0.17 -1.10 -13.24
C VAL A 82 0.97 -2.09 -12.95
N ALA A 83 0.68 -3.39 -12.90
CA ALA A 83 1.71 -4.42 -12.73
C ALA A 83 2.69 -4.52 -13.92
N ARG A 84 2.21 -4.30 -15.17
CA ARG A 84 3.09 -4.27 -16.35
C ARG A 84 4.03 -3.07 -16.33
N ARG A 85 3.51 -1.89 -15.99
CA ARG A 85 4.29 -0.66 -15.85
C ARG A 85 5.33 -0.79 -14.74
N ALA A 86 4.98 -1.39 -13.61
CA ALA A 86 5.91 -1.67 -12.53
C ALA A 86 7.09 -2.55 -12.99
N ARG A 87 6.82 -3.59 -13.79
CA ARG A 87 7.88 -4.42 -14.36
C ARG A 87 8.75 -3.64 -15.35
N ALA A 88 8.14 -2.82 -16.21
CA ALA A 88 8.86 -1.99 -17.17
C ALA A 88 9.76 -0.94 -16.47
N ALA A 89 9.37 -0.48 -15.28
CA ALA A 89 10.14 0.42 -14.43
C ALA A 89 11.18 -0.29 -13.54
N ASP A 90 11.39 -1.60 -13.71
CA ASP A 90 12.31 -2.43 -12.92
C ASP A 90 12.05 -2.36 -11.40
N LEU A 91 10.79 -2.23 -11.00
CA LEU A 91 10.38 -2.29 -9.60
C LEU A 91 10.29 -3.76 -9.14
N ALA A 92 10.78 -4.04 -7.95
CA ALA A 92 10.62 -5.36 -7.34
C ALA A 92 9.25 -5.53 -6.67
N ALA A 93 8.66 -4.43 -6.19
CA ALA A 93 7.34 -4.47 -5.57
C ALA A 93 6.57 -3.17 -5.78
N ILE A 94 5.25 -3.29 -5.87
CA ILE A 94 4.30 -2.19 -5.77
C ILE A 94 3.27 -2.45 -4.66
N ALA A 95 2.66 -1.41 -4.12
CA ALA A 95 1.41 -1.52 -3.37
C ALA A 95 0.28 -0.82 -4.13
N LEU A 96 -0.77 -1.58 -4.45
CA LEU A 96 -1.98 -1.00 -5.06
C LEU A 96 -2.85 -0.46 -3.92
N THR A 97 -3.07 0.85 -3.92
CA THR A 97 -3.69 1.60 -2.82
C THR A 97 -4.80 2.50 -3.33
N ASP A 98 -5.72 1.94 -4.13
CA ASP A 98 -6.88 2.66 -4.64
C ASP A 98 -7.71 3.30 -3.51
N HIS A 99 -8.35 4.43 -3.81
CA HIS A 99 -9.16 5.18 -2.84
C HIS A 99 -10.40 4.39 -2.39
N ASP A 100 -10.46 4.11 -1.09
CA ASP A 100 -11.58 3.46 -0.42
C ASP A 100 -12.06 2.17 -1.14
N THR A 101 -11.17 1.45 -1.82
CA THR A 101 -11.46 0.17 -2.49
C THR A 101 -10.23 -0.74 -2.56
N THR A 102 -10.49 -2.02 -2.79
CA THR A 102 -9.46 -3.05 -3.06
C THR A 102 -9.79 -3.88 -4.29
N ASP A 103 -10.76 -3.45 -5.10
CA ASP A 103 -11.33 -4.26 -6.19
C ASP A 103 -10.28 -4.60 -7.27
N GLY A 104 -9.25 -3.75 -7.46
CA GLY A 104 -8.16 -3.99 -8.41
C GLY A 104 -7.08 -4.98 -7.95
N VAL A 105 -7.01 -5.29 -6.65
CA VAL A 105 -5.88 -6.01 -6.05
C VAL A 105 -5.69 -7.41 -6.65
N ALA A 106 -6.77 -8.17 -6.81
CA ALA A 106 -6.71 -9.54 -7.33
C ALA A 106 -6.18 -9.58 -8.77
N ALA A 107 -6.65 -8.67 -9.62
CA ALA A 107 -6.23 -8.56 -11.02
C ALA A 107 -4.75 -8.14 -11.13
N ALA A 108 -4.33 -7.15 -10.33
CA ALA A 108 -2.93 -6.72 -10.27
C ALA A 108 -2.01 -7.85 -9.80
N GLN A 109 -2.37 -8.55 -8.72
CA GLN A 109 -1.61 -9.69 -8.21
C GLN A 109 -1.47 -10.82 -9.24
N HIS A 110 -2.56 -11.17 -9.92
CA HIS A 110 -2.55 -12.19 -10.97
C HIS A 110 -1.59 -11.86 -12.11
N GLN A 111 -1.59 -10.61 -12.58
CA GLN A 111 -0.69 -10.19 -13.66
C GLN A 111 0.76 -10.07 -13.18
N ALA A 112 0.99 -9.53 -11.98
CA ALA A 112 2.33 -9.35 -11.42
C ALA A 112 3.05 -10.68 -11.15
N ALA A 113 2.32 -11.72 -10.76
CA ALA A 113 2.86 -13.08 -10.57
C ALA A 113 3.54 -13.62 -11.85
N LYS A 114 3.03 -13.27 -13.03
CA LYS A 114 3.61 -13.67 -14.33
C LYS A 114 4.88 -12.87 -14.68
N LEU A 115 5.03 -11.68 -14.09
CA LEU A 115 6.09 -10.72 -14.42
C LEU A 115 7.23 -10.72 -13.40
N GLY A 116 7.07 -11.42 -12.27
CA GLY A 116 8.05 -11.43 -11.18
C GLY A 116 8.03 -10.14 -10.33
N VAL A 117 6.92 -9.38 -10.34
CA VAL A 117 6.73 -8.20 -9.48
C VAL A 117 5.85 -8.59 -8.30
N ARG A 118 6.19 -8.12 -7.10
CA ARG A 118 5.33 -8.31 -5.92
C ARG A 118 4.26 -7.22 -5.86
N VAL A 119 3.00 -7.58 -5.70
CA VAL A 119 1.91 -6.63 -5.41
C VAL A 119 1.47 -6.79 -3.95
N ILE A 120 1.62 -5.72 -3.19
CA ILE A 120 1.14 -5.62 -1.81
C ILE A 120 -0.31 -5.13 -1.86
N PRO A 121 -1.27 -5.87 -1.26
CA PRO A 121 -2.64 -5.41 -1.16
C PRO A 121 -2.70 -4.21 -0.21
N GLY A 122 -3.21 -3.09 -0.69
CA GLY A 122 -3.39 -1.88 0.12
C GLY A 122 -4.68 -1.15 -0.23
N CYS A 123 -4.90 -0.04 0.48
CA CYS A 123 -6.01 0.88 0.25
C CYS A 123 -5.61 2.25 0.80
N GLU A 124 -5.99 3.31 0.10
CA GLU A 124 -5.91 4.67 0.59
C GLU A 124 -7.26 5.09 1.17
N PHE A 125 -7.36 5.14 2.50
CA PHE A 125 -8.60 5.49 3.18
C PHE A 125 -8.78 7.00 3.29
N SER A 126 -9.95 7.48 2.86
CA SER A 126 -10.37 8.87 3.06
C SER A 126 -10.95 9.06 4.46
N VAL A 127 -10.20 9.70 5.36
CA VAL A 127 -10.61 9.91 6.75
C VAL A 127 -10.97 11.37 6.99
N ARG A 128 -12.19 11.60 7.48
CA ARG A 128 -12.64 12.92 7.92
C ARG A 128 -12.46 13.07 9.43
N ALA A 129 -11.81 14.15 9.82
CA ALA A 129 -11.57 14.53 11.21
C ALA A 129 -12.02 15.99 11.46
N PRO A 130 -12.17 16.43 12.72
CA PRO A 130 -12.55 17.82 13.03
C PRO A 130 -11.60 18.87 12.45
N TRP A 131 -10.34 18.51 12.22
CA TRP A 131 -9.29 19.37 11.66
C TRP A 131 -9.15 19.27 10.14
N GLY A 132 -9.96 18.46 9.45
CA GLY A 132 -9.94 18.36 7.99
C GLY A 132 -10.00 16.93 7.46
N GLU A 133 -9.43 16.73 6.28
CA GLU A 133 -9.37 15.44 5.59
C GLU A 133 -7.94 14.92 5.58
N LEU A 134 -7.80 13.62 5.83
CA LEU A 134 -6.54 12.89 5.83
C LEU A 134 -6.70 11.65 4.94
N HIS A 135 -5.65 11.33 4.20
CA HIS A 135 -5.53 10.04 3.53
C HIS A 135 -4.60 9.12 4.32
N VAL A 136 -5.08 7.92 4.61
CA VAL A 136 -4.32 6.91 5.37
C VAL A 136 -4.05 5.72 4.47
N LEU A 137 -2.78 5.51 4.15
CA LEU A 137 -2.33 4.30 3.48
C LEU A 137 -2.34 3.12 4.45
N ALA A 138 -3.10 2.09 4.11
CA ALA A 138 -3.06 0.81 4.76
C ALA A 138 -2.46 -0.22 3.81
N LEU A 139 -1.44 -0.94 4.29
CA LEU A 139 -0.71 -1.96 3.54
C LEU A 139 -0.95 -3.34 4.16
N PHE A 140 -0.80 -4.38 3.35
CA PHE A 140 -1.01 -5.78 3.73
C PHE A 140 -2.44 -6.06 4.23
N LEU A 141 -3.42 -5.43 3.56
CA LEU A 141 -4.83 -5.62 3.92
C LEU A 141 -5.34 -7.01 3.53
N PRO A 142 -6.16 -7.66 4.38
CA PRO A 142 -6.89 -8.87 4.03
C PRO A 142 -8.10 -8.49 3.16
N TYR A 143 -7.84 -8.23 1.87
CA TYR A 143 -8.82 -7.68 0.92
C TYR A 143 -9.98 -8.65 0.60
N ASP A 144 -9.89 -9.91 1.01
CA ASP A 144 -10.95 -10.92 0.92
C ASP A 144 -11.87 -10.93 2.16
N HIS A 145 -11.53 -10.18 3.21
CA HIS A 145 -12.27 -10.22 4.47
C HIS A 145 -13.59 -9.43 4.38
N GLU A 146 -14.71 -10.11 4.66
CA GLU A 146 -16.06 -9.55 4.52
C GLU A 146 -16.28 -8.23 5.28
N ARG A 147 -15.83 -8.16 6.55
CA ARG A 147 -15.92 -6.93 7.35
C ARG A 147 -15.27 -5.72 6.68
N LEU A 148 -14.09 -5.90 6.07
CA LEU A 148 -13.40 -4.83 5.36
C LEU A 148 -14.20 -4.44 4.11
N GLN A 149 -14.66 -5.43 3.35
CA GLN A 149 -15.47 -5.19 2.15
C GLN A 149 -16.78 -4.45 2.45
N THR A 150 -17.46 -4.80 3.55
CA THR A 150 -18.65 -4.07 4.02
C THR A 150 -18.31 -2.63 4.36
N PHE A 151 -17.26 -2.40 5.15
CA PHE A 151 -16.81 -1.05 5.51
C PHE A 151 -16.48 -0.19 4.28
N LEU A 152 -15.75 -0.75 3.31
CA LEU A 152 -15.39 -0.05 2.08
C LEU A 152 -16.63 0.31 1.25
N ARG A 153 -17.58 -0.62 1.09
CA ARG A 153 -18.86 -0.35 0.40
C ARG A 153 -19.65 0.76 1.07
N GLU A 154 -19.77 0.72 2.40
CA GLU A 154 -20.48 1.74 3.18
C GLU A 154 -19.82 3.12 3.04
N THR A 155 -18.49 3.16 3.08
CA THR A 155 -17.69 4.38 2.91
C THR A 155 -17.92 5.00 1.52
N ARG A 156 -17.83 4.20 0.45
CA ARG A 156 -18.12 4.67 -0.91
C ARG A 156 -19.56 5.14 -1.08
N ALA A 157 -20.53 4.42 -0.50
CA ALA A 157 -21.93 4.83 -0.53
C ALA A 157 -22.17 6.17 0.20
N ALA A 158 -21.50 6.39 1.34
CA ALA A 158 -21.56 7.67 2.04
C ALA A 158 -20.94 8.81 1.22
N ARG A 159 -19.83 8.56 0.52
CA ARG A 159 -19.20 9.52 -0.40
C ARG A 159 -20.16 9.91 -1.55
N ARG A 160 -20.83 8.93 -2.15
CA ARG A 160 -21.84 9.16 -3.21
C ARG A 160 -22.99 10.04 -2.73
N ARG A 161 -23.62 9.68 -1.60
CA ARG A 161 -24.71 10.48 -1.00
C ARG A 161 -24.29 11.93 -0.72
N ARG A 162 -23.05 12.13 -0.27
CA ARG A 162 -22.50 13.48 -0.08
C ARG A 162 -22.37 14.24 -1.40
N GLY A 163 -21.92 13.58 -2.46
CA GLY A 163 -21.83 14.15 -3.80
C GLY A 163 -23.19 14.64 -4.31
N GLU A 164 -24.23 13.80 -4.17
CA GLU A 164 -25.62 14.15 -4.52
C GLU A 164 -26.11 15.38 -3.76
N GLN A 165 -25.82 15.47 -2.45
CA GLN A 165 -26.17 16.63 -1.64
C GLN A 165 -25.43 17.91 -2.05
N ILE A 166 -24.18 17.79 -2.51
CA ILE A 166 -23.40 18.94 -3.02
C ILE A 166 -24.01 19.43 -4.33
N ILE A 167 -24.34 18.52 -5.25
CA ILE A 167 -25.00 18.84 -6.53
C ILE A 167 -26.34 19.55 -6.29
N ALA A 168 -27.20 18.99 -5.42
CA ALA A 168 -28.48 19.60 -5.10
C ALA A 168 -28.36 21.03 -4.56
N LYS A 169 -27.31 21.31 -3.76
CA LYS A 169 -27.02 22.68 -3.29
C LYS A 169 -26.57 23.59 -4.41
N LEU A 170 -25.72 23.11 -5.32
CA LEU A 170 -25.23 23.88 -6.47
C LEU A 170 -26.37 24.23 -7.43
N GLN A 171 -27.26 23.26 -7.71
CA GLN A 171 -28.47 23.47 -8.50
C GLN A 171 -29.38 24.53 -7.84
N GLY A 172 -29.54 24.48 -6.51
CA GLY A 172 -30.26 25.51 -5.75
C GLY A 172 -29.65 26.91 -5.83
N LEU A 173 -28.36 27.04 -6.17
CA LEU A 173 -27.66 28.30 -6.42
C LEU A 173 -27.68 28.73 -7.90
N GLY A 174 -28.38 27.99 -8.77
CA GLY A 174 -28.49 28.28 -10.21
C GLY A 174 -27.35 27.72 -11.06
N VAL A 175 -26.52 26.82 -10.52
CA VAL A 175 -25.49 26.13 -11.30
C VAL A 175 -26.12 24.92 -11.98
N ALA A 176 -26.12 24.90 -13.32
CA ALA A 176 -26.56 23.75 -14.10
C ALA A 176 -25.45 22.67 -14.10
N ILE A 177 -25.54 21.76 -13.15
CA ILE A 177 -24.64 20.60 -13.02
C ILE A 177 -25.48 19.38 -12.63
N GLU A 178 -25.28 18.28 -13.34
CA GLU A 178 -25.87 16.99 -13.03
C GLU A 178 -24.82 16.02 -12.49
N LEU A 179 -25.26 14.91 -11.88
CA LEU A 179 -24.35 13.90 -11.36
C LEU A 179 -23.52 13.26 -12.48
N GLU A 180 -24.13 13.11 -13.65
CA GLU A 180 -23.50 12.60 -14.87
C GLU A 180 -22.34 13.49 -15.33
N ASP A 181 -22.41 14.81 -15.11
CA ASP A 181 -21.30 15.73 -15.46
C ASP A 181 -20.07 15.46 -14.59
N VAL A 182 -20.29 15.13 -13.32
CA VAL A 182 -19.25 14.79 -12.35
C VAL A 182 -18.66 13.41 -12.66
N GLU A 183 -19.51 12.43 -12.96
CA GLU A 183 -19.07 11.09 -13.36
C GLU A 183 -18.31 11.15 -14.71
N ALA A 184 -18.75 11.98 -15.64
CA ALA A 184 -18.05 12.23 -16.91
C ALA A 184 -16.72 12.99 -16.75
N GLN A 185 -16.50 13.69 -15.64
CA GLN A 185 -15.19 14.27 -15.34
C GLN A 185 -14.21 13.21 -14.83
N LEU A 186 -14.67 12.23 -14.03
CA LEU A 186 -13.85 11.08 -13.64
C LEU A 186 -13.36 10.33 -14.88
N LEU A 187 -14.24 10.14 -15.87
CA LEU A 187 -13.92 9.53 -17.18
C LEU A 187 -13.04 10.42 -18.08
N ARG A 188 -13.11 11.76 -17.95
CA ARG A 188 -12.31 12.69 -18.79
C ARG A 188 -10.90 12.92 -18.25
N SER A 189 -10.67 12.79 -16.94
CA SER A 189 -9.33 12.67 -16.39
C SER A 189 -8.59 11.43 -16.89
N GLU A 190 -9.29 10.43 -17.43
CA GLU A 190 -8.71 9.20 -18.03
C GLU A 190 -8.04 9.43 -19.40
N GLY A 191 -8.15 10.63 -20.00
CA GLY A 191 -7.68 10.91 -21.37
C GLY A 191 -6.44 11.80 -21.50
N GLY A 192 -5.83 12.24 -20.40
CA GLY A 192 -4.80 13.28 -20.38
C GLY A 192 -3.36 12.83 -20.72
N GLY A 193 -3.17 11.93 -21.68
CA GLY A 193 -1.86 11.34 -21.97
C GLY A 193 -1.61 10.94 -23.43
N ALA A 194 -2.19 11.65 -24.40
CA ALA A 194 -1.83 11.45 -25.81
C ALA A 194 -0.80 12.52 -26.23
N GLY A 195 0.46 12.11 -26.29
CA GLY A 195 1.53 12.88 -26.90
C GLY A 195 1.22 13.20 -28.36
N GLY A 196 1.06 14.49 -28.66
CA GLY A 196 1.07 15.00 -30.03
C GLY A 196 2.49 14.94 -30.59
N ALA A 197 2.82 13.86 -31.29
CA ALA A 197 3.96 13.82 -32.20
C ALA A 197 3.51 14.39 -33.56
N GLY A 198 4.32 15.31 -34.09
CA GLY A 198 3.94 16.27 -35.11
C GLY A 198 3.51 15.69 -36.47
N GLY A 199 2.50 16.34 -37.05
CA GLY A 199 2.31 16.36 -38.49
C GLY A 199 3.34 17.30 -39.12
N GLY A 200 4.37 16.73 -39.73
CA GLY A 200 5.26 17.44 -40.64
C GLY A 200 4.57 17.62 -41.99
N GLY A 201 4.35 18.88 -42.38
CA GLY A 201 4.00 19.24 -43.74
C GLY A 201 5.19 19.05 -44.68
N GLY A 202 4.91 18.48 -45.84
CA GLY A 202 5.76 18.40 -47.02
C GLY A 202 4.87 18.12 -48.21
#